data_AF-A0A258MKG2-F1
#
_entry.id   AF-A0A258MKG2-F1
#
_cell.length_a   1.000
_cell.length_b   1.000
_cell.length_c   1.000
_cell.angle_alpha   90.00
_cell.angle_beta   90.00
_cell.angle_gamma   90.00
#
_symmetry.space_group_name_H-M   'P 1'
#
loop_
_entity.id
_entity.type
_entity.pdbx_description
1 polymer ?
#
loop_
_entity_poly.entity_id
_entity_poly.type
_entity_poly.pdbx_seq_one_letter_code
_entity_poly.pdbx_strand_id
1 'polypeptide(L)' 'MSNEIHSENEQDFTKNWVSSSRFLFYLQVFCILSFVLGGCYRMYHQRYPGKPDIEIQGSTKYTPEYK' A
#
# COMPACT_ATOMS: atom_id res chain seq x y z
N MET A 1 49.12 0.29 -7.58
CA MET A 1 48.35 1.51 -7.28
C MET A 1 47.61 2.00 -8.52
N SER A 2 46.90 1.13 -9.24
CA SER A 2 46.30 1.45 -10.55
C SER A 2 45.19 0.48 -10.92
N ASN A 3 45.29 -0.78 -10.47
CA ASN A 3 44.19 -1.76 -10.59
C ASN A 3 43.06 -1.52 -9.58
N GLU A 4 43.28 -0.83 -8.46
CA GLU A 4 42.22 -0.55 -7.49
C GLU A 4 41.19 0.49 -7.96
N ILE A 5 41.62 1.46 -8.79
CA ILE A 5 40.76 2.55 -9.29
C ILE A 5 39.72 2.02 -10.29
N HIS A 6 40.06 0.96 -11.05
CA HIS A 6 39.14 0.33 -12.00
C HIS A 6 38.05 -0.49 -11.30
N SER A 7 38.38 -1.20 -10.22
CA SER A 7 37.44 -2.05 -9.48
C SER A 7 36.42 -1.27 -8.64
N GLU A 8 36.78 -0.09 -8.14
CA GLU A 8 35.81 0.76 -7.41
C GLU A 8 34.80 1.39 -8.36
N ASN A 9 35.15 1.58 -9.63
CA ASN A 9 34.32 2.30 -10.59
C ASN A 9 33.21 1.45 -11.24
N GLU A 10 33.33 0.11 -11.24
CA GLU A 10 32.28 -0.78 -11.76
C GLU A 10 31.09 -0.97 -10.82
N GLN A 11 31.28 -0.68 -9.52
CA GLN A 11 30.24 -0.74 -8.49
C GLN A 11 29.41 0.54 -8.39
N ASP A 12 29.77 1.59 -9.16
CA ASP A 12 29.00 2.83 -9.23
C ASP A 12 27.65 2.57 -9.92
N PHE A 13 26.57 2.79 -9.17
CA PHE A 13 25.20 2.65 -9.65
C PHE A 13 24.90 3.50 -10.89
N THR A 14 25.54 4.66 -11.00
CA THR A 14 25.42 5.58 -12.13
C THR A 14 26.07 5.06 -13.41
N LYS A 15 27.10 4.20 -13.30
CA LYS A 15 27.86 3.68 -14.44
C LYS A 15 27.38 2.32 -14.91
N ASN A 16 26.84 1.49 -14.01
CA ASN A 16 26.31 0.17 -14.36
C ASN A 16 24.79 0.21 -14.59
N TRP A 17 24.39 0.69 -15.77
CA TRP A 17 22.97 0.83 -16.16
C TRP A 17 22.19 -0.49 -16.17
N VAL A 18 22.84 -1.59 -16.55
CA VAL A 18 22.17 -2.90 -16.63
C VAL A 18 21.83 -3.42 -15.24
N SER A 19 22.78 -3.36 -14.30
CA SER A 19 22.55 -3.76 -12.90
C SER A 19 21.55 -2.82 -12.21
N SER A 20 21.70 -1.51 -12.43
CA SER A 20 20.81 -0.46 -11.90
C SER A 20 19.35 -0.65 -12.33
N SER A 21 19.10 -0.96 -13.61
CA SER A 21 17.74 -1.17 -14.14
C SER A 21 17.00 -2.32 -13.44
N ARG A 22 17.68 -3.45 -13.19
CA ARG A 22 17.11 -4.61 -12.51
C ARG A 22 16.78 -4.29 -11.06
N PHE A 23 17.68 -3.58 -10.37
CA PHE A 23 17.44 -3.12 -9.00
C PHE A 23 16.22 -2.21 -8.89
N LEU A 24 16.12 -1.20 -9.76
CA LEU A 24 14.98 -0.27 -9.79
C LEU A 24 13.66 -0.98 -10.09
N PHE A 25 13.68 -1.98 -10.98
CA PHE A 25 12.50 -2.81 -11.24
C PHE A 25 12.02 -3.54 -9.99
N TYR A 26 12.92 -4.20 -9.24
CA TYR A 26 12.54 -4.89 -8.00
C TYR A 26 12.04 -3.91 -6.93
N LEU A 27 12.69 -2.75 -6.80
CA LEU A 27 12.26 -1.71 -5.87
C LEU A 27 10.87 -1.18 -6.23
N GLN A 28 10.61 -0.93 -7.51
CA GLN A 28 9.31 -0.48 -7.99
C GLN A 28 8.21 -1.51 -7.72
N VAL A 29 8.45 -2.79 -8.05
CA VAL A 29 7.50 -3.87 -7.78
C VAL A 29 7.23 -3.98 -6.27
N PHE A 30 8.25 -3.88 -5.44
CA PHE A 30 8.11 -3.88 -3.98
C PHE A 30 7.26 -2.71 -3.48
N CYS A 31 7.51 -1.50 -3.97
CA CYS A 31 6.72 -0.32 -3.61
C CYS A 31 5.24 -0.47 -3.98
N ILE A 32 4.96 -0.96 -5.20
CA ILE A 32 3.58 -1.21 -5.65
C ILE A 32 2.92 -2.28 -4.78
N LEU A 33 3.62 -3.39 -4.52
CA LEU A 33 3.10 -4.48 -3.69
C LEU A 33 2.77 -4.00 -2.27
N SER A 34 3.69 -3.27 -1.65
CA SER A 34 3.50 -2.68 -0.32
C SER A 34 2.30 -1.71 -0.30
N PHE A 35 2.17 -0.86 -1.32
CA PHE A 35 1.05 0.07 -1.43
C PHE A 35 -0.30 -0.64 -1.58
N VAL A 36 -0.38 -1.66 -2.44
CA VAL A 36 -1.62 -2.43 -2.64
C VAL A 36 -2.00 -3.19 -1.37
N LEU A 37 -1.06 -3.91 -0.76
CA LEU A 37 -1.32 -4.67 0.47
C LEU A 37 -1.71 -3.75 1.63
N GLY A 38 -1.00 -2.64 1.82
CA GLY A 38 -1.33 -1.65 2.84
C GLY A 38 -2.70 -0.98 2.59
N GLY A 39 -3.01 -0.69 1.33
CA GLY A 39 -4.31 -0.16 0.91
C GLY A 39 -5.45 -1.12 1.20
N CYS A 40 -5.33 -2.39 0.77
CA CYS A 40 -6.30 -3.44 1.02
C CYS A 40 -6.48 -3.69 2.53
N TYR A 41 -5.40 -3.72 3.30
CA TYR A 41 -5.46 -3.92 4.76
C TYR A 41 -6.25 -2.81 5.45
N ARG A 42 -5.96 -1.53 5.12
CA ARG A 42 -6.66 -0.39 5.71
C ARG A 42 -8.13 -0.38 5.33
N MET A 43 -8.45 -0.67 4.07
CA MET A 43 -9.83 -0.74 3.58
C MET A 43 -10.62 -1.88 4.24
N TYR A 44 -10.00 -3.04 4.48
CA TYR A 44 -10.61 -4.14 5.21
C TYR A 44 -10.97 -3.77 6.66
N HIS A 45 -10.09 -3.03 7.34
CA HIS A 45 -10.31 -2.62 8.74
C HIS A 45 -11.32 -1.48 8.87
N GLN A 46 -11.36 -0.56 7.91
CA GLN A 46 -12.31 0.55 7.87
C GLN A 46 -13.66 0.17 7.24
N ARG A 47 -13.93 -1.12 7.07
CA ARG A 47 -15.22 -1.58 6.56
C ARG A 47 -16.35 -1.08 7.45
N TYR A 48 -17.48 -0.75 6.84
CA TYR A 48 -18.68 -0.34 7.56
C TYR A 48 -19.08 -1.46 8.55
N PRO A 49 -19.14 -1.19 9.87
CA PRO A 49 -19.34 -2.22 10.89
C PRO A 49 -20.75 -2.83 10.92
N GLY A 50 -21.66 -2.38 10.05
CA GLY A 50 -23.06 -2.80 9.99
C GLY A 50 -23.98 -1.75 10.56
N LYS A 51 -25.27 -2.10 10.72
CA LYS A 51 -26.25 -1.25 11.39
C LYS A 51 -25.96 -1.27 12.90
N PRO A 52 -25.45 -0.18 13.50
CA PRO A 52 -25.33 -0.10 14.95
C PRO A 52 -26.71 -0.31 15.59
N ASP A 53 -26.74 -1.01 16.73
CA ASP A 53 -27.95 -1.17 17.54
C ASP A 53 -28.17 0.13 18.33
N ILE A 54 -28.58 1.17 17.59
CA ILE A 54 -28.99 2.45 18.16
C ILE A 54 -30.51 2.41 18.28
N GLU A 55 -31.03 2.88 19.40
CA GLU A 55 -32.48 3.11 19.55
C GLU A 55 -32.92 4.18 18.54
N ILE A 56 -33.43 3.73 17.40
CA ILE A 56 -33.99 4.60 16.37
C ILE A 56 -35.27 5.21 16.94
N GLN A 57 -35.34 6.54 16.96
CA GLN A 57 -36.50 7.27 17.45
C GLN A 57 -37.75 6.83 16.69
N GLY A 58 -38.76 6.30 17.38
CA GLY A 58 -39.92 5.62 16.79
C GLY A 58 -40.74 6.44 15.78
N SER A 59 -40.59 7.77 15.76
CA SER A 59 -41.19 8.65 14.75
C SER A 59 -40.57 8.51 13.35
N THR A 60 -39.35 7.99 13.26
CA THR A 60 -38.64 7.75 11.99
C THR A 60 -38.88 6.35 11.43
N LYS A 61 -39.56 5.49 12.20
CA LYS A 61 -39.91 4.14 11.81
C LYS A 61 -41.00 4.20 10.74
N TYR A 62 -40.74 3.64 9.57
CA TYR A 62 -41.68 3.66 8.43
C TYR A 62 -43.00 2.94 8.75
N THR A 63 -42.97 1.97 9.66
CA THR A 63 -44.15 1.25 10.13
C THR A 63 -44.80 2.01 11.29
N PRO A 64 -46.02 2.54 11.13
CA PRO A 64 -46.74 3.17 12.22
C PRO A 64 -47.13 2.12 13.27
N GLU A 65 -46.87 2.41 14.55
CA GLU A 65 -47.36 1.62 15.67
C GLU A 65 -48.70 2.18 16.13
N TYR A 66 -49.75 1.37 16.01
CA TYR A 66 -51.10 1.72 16.48
C TYR A 66 -51.27 1.30 17.95
N LYS A 67 -51.90 2.16 18.76
CA LYS A 67 -52.26 1.87 20.17
C LYS A 67 -53.60 1.15 20.26
#